data_AF-A0A8K0KT82-F1
#
_entry.id   AF-A0A8K0KT82-F1
#
_cell.length_a   1.000
_cell.length_b   1.000
_cell.length_c   1.000
_cell.angle_alpha   90.00
_cell.angle_beta   90.00
_cell.angle_gamma   90.00
#
_symmetry.space_group_name_H-M   'P 1'
#
loop_
_entity.id
_entity.type
_entity.pdbx_description
1 polymer ?
#
loop_
_entity_poly.entity_id
_entity_poly.type
_entity_poly.pdbx_seq_one_letter_code
_entity_poly.pdbx_strand_id
1 'polypeptide(L)'
;MSLEKMNCECTVSPKVFKAIQNLNVGELSKCTPKELRPILPCLVRMSLISPIDLTRECAEARKGILTLLSGIELVNAIVALLSIDFHTLETDVKKEQQLRQKIGTTQQDSLLVQSLQSSMALEFERSDSTRRLRLVLSEILFIQSQVHDQRHEFYAKQSDLFDNSVYIEEVCDVICIALAELPSILSITDIVETLLHVKHGPQIICWVIANSPDSFKEVCTHIIANGERQEEENTGGRIRMKALSLLCQMNPVQFLAIRAKCVELCRMPALAILLSLEHRQIADEGILPKGVEDRSVAEGSDVVAFVSGLLLGNDQQVRNWFAMFVRNGQK
;
A
#
# COMPACT_ATOMS: atom_id res chain seq x y z
N MET A 1 24.65 10.48 -13.75
CA MET A 1 23.44 10.28 -12.92
C MET A 1 23.72 9.18 -11.93
N SER A 2 24.08 9.56 -10.70
CA SER A 2 24.20 8.63 -9.60
C SER A 2 22.80 8.13 -9.28
N LEU A 3 22.50 6.87 -9.63
CA LEU A 3 21.45 6.11 -8.96
C LEU A 3 21.87 6.03 -7.49
N GLU A 4 21.49 7.03 -6.70
CA GLU A 4 21.45 6.88 -5.25
C GLU A 4 20.70 5.58 -5.01
N LYS A 5 21.39 4.63 -4.37
CA LYS A 5 20.81 3.38 -3.92
C LYS A 5 19.53 3.74 -3.17
N MET A 6 18.38 3.54 -3.81
CA MET A 6 17.09 3.44 -3.15
C MET A 6 17.12 2.13 -2.35
N ASN A 7 17.98 2.08 -1.32
CA ASN A 7 17.85 1.14 -0.22
C ASN A 7 16.63 1.58 0.57
N CYS A 8 15.45 1.32 0.01
CA CYS A 8 14.20 1.48 0.68
C CYS A 8 13.79 0.08 1.11
N GLU A 9 14.18 -0.27 2.34
CA GLU A 9 13.79 -1.56 2.92
C GLU A 9 12.26 -1.61 2.99
N CYS A 10 11.68 -2.55 2.25
CA CYS A 10 10.27 -2.84 2.35
C CYS A 10 9.96 -3.31 3.77
N THR A 11 8.97 -2.68 4.40
CA THR A 11 8.59 -2.95 5.79
C THR A 11 7.91 -4.30 5.98
N VAL A 12 7.46 -4.93 4.88
CA VAL A 12 6.82 -6.25 4.88
C VAL A 12 7.68 -7.21 4.07
N SER A 13 8.13 -8.29 4.70
CA SER A 13 8.99 -9.26 4.01
C SER A 13 8.19 -10.11 3.00
N PRO A 14 8.81 -10.56 1.89
CA PRO A 14 8.15 -11.40 0.90
C PRO A 14 7.61 -12.71 1.48
N LYS A 15 8.33 -13.25 2.47
CA LYS A 15 7.93 -14.46 3.19
C LYS A 15 6.62 -14.24 3.94
N VAL A 16 6.49 -13.14 4.67
CA VAL A 16 5.28 -12.79 5.42
C VAL A 16 4.11 -12.56 4.47
N PHE A 17 4.31 -11.76 3.42
CA PHE A 17 3.25 -11.47 2.44
C PHE A 17 2.73 -12.75 1.76
N LYS A 18 3.64 -13.64 1.33
CA LYS A 18 3.25 -14.92 0.74
C LYS A 18 2.52 -15.82 1.74
N ALA A 19 2.94 -15.82 3.01
CA ALA A 19 2.32 -16.63 4.05
C ALA A 19 0.89 -16.16 4.36
N ILE A 20 0.65 -14.84 4.47
CA ILE A 20 -0.69 -14.30 4.68
C ILE A 20 -1.58 -14.47 3.44
N GLN A 21 -1.05 -14.25 2.23
CA GLN A 21 -1.80 -14.41 0.98
C GLN A 21 -2.33 -15.84 0.79
N ASN A 22 -1.57 -16.85 1.23
CA ASN A 22 -1.97 -18.25 1.13
C ASN A 22 -2.56 -18.81 2.45
N LEU A 23 -2.78 -17.96 3.45
CA LEU A 23 -3.22 -18.35 4.80
C LEU A 23 -2.40 -19.50 5.41
N ASN A 24 -1.08 -19.52 5.16
CA ASN A 24 -0.19 -20.56 5.64
C ASN A 24 0.25 -20.28 7.08
N VAL A 25 -0.55 -20.74 8.04
CA VAL A 25 -0.31 -20.57 9.48
C VAL A 25 1.02 -21.22 9.94
N GLY A 26 1.47 -22.27 9.26
CA GLY A 26 2.73 -22.95 9.57
C GLY A 26 3.98 -22.13 9.22
N GLU A 27 3.92 -21.28 8.20
CA GLU A 27 4.99 -20.34 7.88
C GLU A 27 4.92 -19.07 8.75
N LEU A 28 3.70 -18.60 9.05
CA LEU A 28 3.49 -17.46 9.95
C LEU A 28 4.02 -17.72 11.37
N SER A 29 3.96 -18.97 11.86
CA SER A 29 4.49 -19.34 13.18
C SER A 29 6.00 -19.31 13.31
N LYS A 30 6.72 -19.28 12.17
CA LYS A 30 8.18 -19.15 12.14
C LYS A 30 8.64 -17.69 12.08
N CYS A 31 7.71 -16.74 11.94
CA CYS A 31 8.02 -15.32 11.86
C CYS A 31 8.17 -14.71 13.25
N THR A 32 9.04 -13.72 13.35
CA THR A 32 9.24 -12.97 14.59
C THR A 32 8.05 -12.01 14.84
N PRO A 33 7.82 -11.57 16.09
CA PRO A 33 6.78 -10.57 16.38
C PRO A 33 6.91 -9.28 15.58
N LYS A 34 8.16 -8.86 15.26
CA LYS A 34 8.44 -7.70 14.41
C LYS A 34 8.01 -7.91 12.96
N GLU A 35 8.20 -9.11 12.43
CA GLU A 35 7.77 -9.46 11.06
C GLU A 35 6.25 -9.61 10.95
N LEU A 36 5.58 -10.02 12.03
CA LEU A 36 4.12 -10.13 12.09
C LEU A 36 3.43 -8.79 12.32
N ARG A 37 4.15 -7.79 12.87
CA ARG A 37 3.62 -6.46 13.22
C ARG A 37 2.77 -5.81 12.12
N PRO A 38 3.17 -5.83 10.82
CA PRO A 38 2.38 -5.19 9.77
C PRO A 38 1.05 -5.85 9.48
N ILE A 39 0.91 -7.16 9.74
CA ILE A 39 -0.27 -7.96 9.40
C ILE A 39 -1.16 -8.27 10.61
N LEU A 40 -0.83 -7.74 11.79
CA LEU A 40 -1.60 -7.98 13.02
C LEU A 40 -3.08 -7.58 12.88
N PRO A 41 -3.46 -6.43 12.27
CA PRO A 41 -4.88 -6.06 12.13
C PRO A 41 -5.69 -7.16 11.44
N CYS A 42 -5.19 -7.69 10.33
CA CYS A 42 -5.83 -8.76 9.58
C CYS A 42 -5.92 -10.07 10.40
N LEU A 43 -4.83 -10.47 11.06
CA LEU A 43 -4.80 -11.69 11.88
C LEU A 43 -5.79 -11.62 13.06
N VAL A 44 -5.85 -10.48 13.75
CA VAL A 44 -6.80 -10.29 14.86
C VAL A 44 -8.23 -10.33 14.34
N ARG A 45 -8.55 -9.67 13.24
CA ARG A 45 -9.88 -9.73 12.61
C ARG A 45 -10.27 -11.15 12.22
N MET A 46 -9.39 -11.88 11.54
CA MET A 46 -9.61 -13.29 11.19
C MET A 46 -9.88 -14.17 12.42
N SER A 47 -9.27 -13.84 13.56
CA SER A 47 -9.45 -14.60 14.79
C SER A 47 -10.80 -14.33 15.48
N LEU A 48 -11.34 -13.11 15.34
CA LEU A 48 -12.55 -12.65 16.01
C LEU A 48 -13.83 -12.86 15.18
N ILE A 49 -13.74 -12.77 13.86
CA ILE A 49 -14.89 -12.98 12.97
C ILE A 49 -15.34 -14.45 13.06
N SER A 50 -16.64 -14.67 13.10
CA SER A 50 -17.21 -16.02 13.02
C SER A 50 -16.82 -16.66 11.69
N PRO A 51 -16.20 -17.85 11.68
CA PRO A 51 -15.71 -18.43 10.44
C PRO A 51 -16.91 -18.75 9.54
N ILE A 52 -16.81 -18.32 8.28
CA ILE A 52 -17.82 -18.61 7.25
C ILE A 52 -17.81 -20.12 6.95
N ASP A 53 -16.68 -20.78 7.16
CA ASP A 53 -16.48 -22.21 6.97
C ASP A 53 -16.28 -22.95 8.31
N LEU A 54 -17.07 -23.99 8.53
CA LEU A 54 -17.04 -24.84 9.74
C LEU A 54 -16.16 -26.08 9.57
N THR A 55 -15.38 -26.16 8.48
CA THR A 55 -14.44 -27.25 8.25
C THR A 55 -13.38 -27.37 9.36
N ARG A 56 -12.89 -28.61 9.57
CA ARG A 56 -11.86 -28.89 10.58
C ARG A 56 -10.57 -28.13 10.32
N GLU A 57 -10.20 -27.99 9.05
CA GLU A 57 -9.01 -27.24 8.61
C GLU A 57 -9.11 -25.75 8.96
N CYS A 58 -10.28 -25.13 8.78
CA CYS A 58 -10.51 -23.73 9.17
C CYS A 58 -10.42 -23.55 10.69
N ALA A 59 -11.00 -24.47 11.47
CA ALA A 59 -10.93 -24.45 12.93
C ALA A 59 -9.48 -24.62 13.45
N GLU A 60 -8.70 -25.52 12.85
CA GLU A 60 -7.28 -25.71 13.16
C GLU A 60 -6.44 -24.48 12.81
N ALA A 61 -6.67 -23.88 11.64
CA ALA A 61 -6.01 -22.64 11.22
C ALA A 61 -6.31 -21.47 12.16
N ARG A 62 -7.58 -21.29 12.56
CA ARG A 62 -7.99 -20.26 13.54
C ARG A 62 -7.33 -20.46 14.90
N LYS A 63 -7.25 -21.70 15.39
CA LYS A 63 -6.53 -22.02 16.63
C LYS A 63 -5.05 -21.68 16.53
N GLY A 64 -4.44 -21.97 15.38
CA GLY A 64 -3.06 -21.59 15.09
C GLY A 64 -2.89 -20.07 15.14
N ILE A 65 -3.74 -19.29 14.48
CA ILE A 65 -3.71 -17.81 14.52
C ILE A 65 -3.85 -17.29 15.96
N LEU A 66 -4.82 -17.79 16.74
CA LEU A 66 -4.97 -17.39 18.15
C LEU A 66 -3.72 -17.69 18.99
N THR A 67 -3.03 -18.78 18.68
CA THR A 67 -1.77 -19.13 19.35
C THR A 67 -0.65 -18.15 18.97
N LEU A 68 -0.60 -17.69 17.71
CA LEU A 68 0.34 -16.66 17.25
C LEU A 68 0.12 -15.31 17.92
N LEU A 69 -1.15 -14.95 18.13
CA LEU A 69 -1.54 -13.69 18.76
C LEU A 69 -1.34 -13.72 20.29
N SER A 70 -1.21 -14.92 20.87
CA SER A 70 -0.98 -15.08 22.30
C SER A 70 0.35 -14.46 22.73
N GLY A 71 0.31 -13.53 23.69
CA GLY A 71 1.50 -12.87 24.21
C GLY A 71 1.94 -11.62 23.44
N ILE A 72 1.20 -11.20 22.41
CA ILE A 72 1.43 -9.91 21.74
C ILE A 72 0.54 -8.84 22.38
N GLU A 73 1.14 -7.93 23.16
CA GLU A 73 0.41 -6.89 23.90
C GLU A 73 -0.43 -5.97 22.99
N LEU A 74 0.08 -5.67 21.79
CA LEU A 74 -0.58 -4.82 20.79
C LEU A 74 -1.92 -5.38 20.31
N VAL A 75 -2.15 -6.69 20.45
CA VAL A 75 -3.44 -7.32 20.10
C VAL A 75 -4.57 -6.68 20.89
N ASN A 76 -4.35 -6.33 22.16
CA ASN A 76 -5.39 -5.69 22.97
C ASN A 76 -5.78 -4.30 22.43
N ALA A 77 -4.82 -3.54 21.90
CA ALA A 77 -5.09 -2.24 21.27
C ALA A 77 -5.90 -2.40 19.97
N ILE A 78 -5.58 -3.41 19.16
CA ILE A 78 -6.31 -3.74 17.93
C ILE A 78 -7.72 -4.25 18.24
N VAL A 79 -7.88 -5.09 19.27
CA VAL A 79 -9.20 -5.55 19.76
C VAL A 79 -10.05 -4.36 20.22
N ALA A 80 -9.45 -3.40 20.91
CA ALA A 80 -10.14 -2.18 21.32
C ALA A 80 -10.62 -1.34 20.12
N LEU A 81 -9.82 -1.26 19.03
CA LEU A 81 -10.25 -0.63 17.78
C LEU A 81 -11.40 -1.39 17.10
N LEU A 82 -11.40 -2.71 17.11
CA LEU A 82 -12.48 -3.54 16.55
C LEU A 82 -13.76 -3.53 17.39
N SER A 83 -13.68 -3.06 18.64
CA SER A 83 -14.84 -2.98 19.55
C SER A 83 -15.61 -1.65 19.42
N ILE A 84 -15.21 -0.79 18.49
CA ILE A 84 -15.87 0.51 18.23
C ILE A 84 -17.23 0.27 17.56
N ASP A 85 -18.21 1.15 17.86
CA ASP A 85 -19.46 1.20 17.11
C ASP A 85 -19.24 1.79 15.70
N PHE A 86 -18.99 0.92 14.74
CA PHE A 86 -18.77 1.28 13.34
C PHE A 86 -20.02 1.82 12.65
N HIS A 87 -21.23 1.55 13.15
CA HIS A 87 -22.45 2.06 12.54
C HIS A 87 -22.63 3.56 12.81
N THR A 88 -22.43 3.96 14.07
CA THR A 88 -22.42 5.38 14.44
C THR A 88 -21.28 6.11 13.75
N LEU A 89 -20.09 5.51 13.73
CA LEU A 89 -18.93 6.07 13.03
C LEU A 89 -19.17 6.24 11.52
N GLU A 90 -19.73 5.25 10.83
CA GLU A 90 -20.09 5.32 9.41
C GLU A 90 -20.98 6.53 9.13
N THR A 91 -21.96 6.77 10.00
CA THR A 91 -22.86 7.92 9.87
C THR A 91 -22.11 9.25 10.02
N ASP A 92 -21.17 9.34 10.97
CA ASP A 92 -20.35 10.52 11.20
C ASP A 92 -19.40 10.78 10.01
N VAL A 93 -18.76 9.73 9.48
CA VAL A 93 -17.85 9.81 8.33
C VAL A 93 -18.59 10.26 7.06
N LYS A 94 -19.82 9.79 6.83
CA LYS A 94 -20.65 10.27 5.70
C LYS A 94 -20.97 11.76 5.81
N LYS A 95 -21.29 12.25 7.00
CA LYS A 95 -21.53 13.68 7.23
C LYS A 95 -20.27 14.50 7.00
N GLU A 96 -19.12 13.99 7.44
CA GLU A 96 -17.82 14.62 7.21
C GLU A 96 -17.48 14.72 5.71
N GLN A 97 -17.67 13.64 4.95
CA GLN A 97 -17.45 13.65 3.50
C GLN A 97 -18.37 14.66 2.79
N GLN A 98 -19.65 14.73 3.18
CA GLN A 98 -20.59 15.72 2.64
C GLN A 98 -20.21 17.16 2.99
N LEU A 99 -19.65 17.39 4.19
CA LEU A 99 -19.17 18.69 4.60
C LEU A 99 -17.98 19.12 3.73
N ARG A 100 -17.01 18.21 3.51
CA ARG A 100 -15.79 18.48 2.74
C ARG A 100 -16.01 18.67 1.24
N GLN A 101 -17.16 18.25 0.70
CA GLN A 101 -17.56 18.61 -0.67
C GLN A 101 -17.96 20.09 -0.82
N LYS A 102 -18.18 20.81 0.28
CA LYS A 102 -18.49 22.24 0.25
C LYS A 102 -17.18 23.05 0.24
N ILE A 103 -17.06 23.95 -0.72
CA ILE A 103 -15.87 24.80 -0.93
C ILE A 103 -15.55 25.59 0.35
N GLY A 104 -14.27 25.59 0.75
CA GLY A 104 -13.75 26.44 1.83
C GLY A 104 -13.68 25.81 3.21
N THR A 105 -13.82 24.48 3.32
CA THR A 105 -13.68 23.78 4.61
C THR A 105 -12.23 23.66 5.04
N THR A 106 -11.95 24.09 6.28
CA THR A 106 -10.65 24.00 6.92
C THR A 106 -10.56 22.75 7.79
N GLN A 107 -9.35 22.36 8.20
CA GLN A 107 -9.12 21.23 9.11
C GLN A 107 -9.86 21.41 10.46
N GLN A 108 -10.11 22.65 10.89
CA GLN A 108 -10.81 22.99 12.13
C GLN A 108 -12.33 22.78 12.03
N ASP A 109 -12.88 22.67 10.83
CA ASP A 109 -14.31 22.46 10.59
C ASP A 109 -14.70 20.97 10.68
N SER A 110 -13.76 20.07 11.01
CA SER A 110 -14.02 18.64 11.08
C SER A 110 -15.06 18.29 12.14
N LEU A 111 -16.11 17.57 11.73
CA LEU A 111 -17.12 17.02 12.62
C LEU A 111 -16.58 15.81 13.39
N LEU A 112 -15.61 15.09 12.82
CA LEU A 112 -14.96 13.94 13.45
C LEU A 112 -14.04 14.38 14.60
N VAL A 113 -13.43 15.56 14.47
CA VAL A 113 -12.45 16.09 15.40
C VAL A 113 -12.92 17.46 15.90
N GLN A 114 -13.87 17.43 16.84
CA GLN A 114 -14.33 18.66 17.47
C GLN A 114 -13.21 19.27 18.34
N SER A 115 -12.95 20.56 18.10
CA SER A 115 -12.05 21.46 18.86
C SER A 115 -10.68 20.88 19.20
N LEU A 116 -9.79 20.81 18.20
CA LEU A 116 -8.36 20.53 18.44
C LEU A 116 -7.77 21.60 19.38
N GLN A 117 -7.37 21.19 20.58
CA GLN A 117 -6.71 22.08 21.55
C GLN A 117 -5.18 22.01 21.43
N SER A 118 -4.64 21.01 20.75
CA SER A 118 -3.21 20.74 20.59
C SER A 118 -2.89 20.22 19.18
N SER A 119 -1.60 20.02 18.86
CA SER A 119 -1.19 19.35 17.62
C SER A 119 -1.83 17.96 17.53
N MET A 120 -2.22 17.56 16.31
CA MET A 120 -2.91 16.29 16.04
C MET A 120 -2.13 15.08 16.56
N ALA A 121 -0.81 15.11 16.49
CA ALA A 121 0.05 14.04 16.97
C ALA A 121 0.00 13.87 18.50
N LEU A 122 -0.09 15.00 19.24
CA LEU A 122 -0.22 14.98 20.70
C LEU A 122 -1.63 14.56 21.13
N GLU A 123 -2.66 14.95 20.39
CA GLU A 123 -4.02 14.46 20.64
C GLU A 123 -4.12 12.96 20.37
N PHE A 124 -3.50 12.45 19.31
CA PHE A 124 -3.48 11.04 18.99
C PHE A 124 -2.88 10.21 20.13
N GLU A 125 -1.75 10.64 20.68
CA GLU A 125 -1.07 9.98 21.79
C GLU A 125 -1.98 9.82 23.02
N ARG A 126 -2.70 10.89 23.39
CA ARG A 126 -3.54 10.97 24.60
C ARG A 126 -4.94 10.39 24.44
N SER A 127 -5.33 10.07 23.21
CA SER A 127 -6.68 9.63 22.86
C SER A 127 -6.91 8.15 23.09
N ASP A 128 -8.17 7.77 23.33
CA ASP A 128 -8.63 6.39 23.30
C ASP A 128 -8.75 5.87 21.85
N SER A 129 -8.93 4.56 21.67
CA SER A 129 -9.05 3.91 20.36
C SER A 129 -10.09 4.57 19.45
N THR A 130 -11.24 4.99 20.00
CA THR A 130 -12.31 5.62 19.23
C THR A 130 -11.88 6.98 18.67
N ARG A 131 -11.30 7.83 19.52
CA ARG A 131 -10.85 9.16 19.11
C ARG A 131 -9.63 9.08 18.18
N ARG A 132 -8.71 8.13 18.39
CA ARG A 132 -7.59 7.86 17.45
C ARG A 132 -8.08 7.51 16.06
N LEU A 133 -9.09 6.64 15.97
CA LEU A 133 -9.71 6.28 14.69
C LEU A 133 -10.30 7.51 14.00
N ARG A 134 -11.07 8.33 14.73
CA ARG A 134 -11.65 9.57 14.20
C ARG A 134 -10.60 10.59 13.73
N LEU A 135 -9.49 10.73 14.46
CA LEU A 135 -8.37 11.61 14.10
C LEU A 135 -7.74 11.19 12.76
N VAL A 136 -7.40 9.91 12.61
CA VAL A 136 -6.81 9.37 11.36
C VAL A 136 -7.77 9.53 10.19
N LEU A 137 -9.06 9.19 10.37
CA LEU A 137 -10.06 9.35 9.31
C LEU A 137 -10.27 10.81 8.90
N SER A 138 -10.34 11.72 9.86
CA SER A 138 -10.43 13.15 9.58
C SER A 138 -9.27 13.63 8.72
N GLU A 139 -8.05 13.20 9.07
CA GLU A 139 -6.84 13.62 8.36
C GLU A 139 -6.79 13.06 6.94
N ILE A 140 -7.12 11.78 6.77
CA ILE A 140 -7.23 11.15 5.45
C ILE A 140 -8.25 11.89 4.59
N LEU A 141 -9.46 12.14 5.11
CA LEU A 141 -10.53 12.79 4.35
C LEU A 141 -10.17 14.25 4.00
N PHE A 142 -9.42 14.93 4.86
CA PHE A 142 -8.92 16.27 4.57
C PHE A 142 -7.87 16.28 3.46
N ILE A 143 -6.92 15.36 3.49
CA ILE A 143 -5.92 15.22 2.43
C ILE A 143 -6.64 14.85 1.12
N GLN A 144 -7.59 13.92 1.19
CA GLN A 144 -8.38 13.49 0.03
C GLN A 144 -9.16 14.66 -0.60
N SER A 145 -9.77 15.54 0.19
CA SER A 145 -10.45 16.74 -0.35
C SER A 145 -9.47 17.70 -1.02
N GLN A 146 -8.27 17.90 -0.45
CA GLN A 146 -7.25 18.74 -1.09
C GLN A 146 -6.72 18.17 -2.40
N VAL A 147 -6.55 16.85 -2.49
CA VAL A 147 -6.10 16.16 -3.72
C VAL A 147 -7.15 16.29 -4.82
N HIS A 148 -8.44 16.27 -4.47
CA HIS A 148 -9.52 16.46 -5.44
C HIS A 148 -9.54 17.88 -6.03
N ASP A 149 -9.32 18.90 -5.19
CA ASP A 149 -9.39 20.31 -5.59
C ASP A 149 -8.12 20.82 -6.29
N GLN A 150 -6.94 20.33 -5.91
CA GLN A 150 -5.66 20.85 -6.40
C GLN A 150 -4.91 19.80 -7.23
N ARG A 151 -5.17 19.76 -8.53
CA ARG A 151 -4.48 18.80 -9.42
C ARG A 151 -2.97 19.08 -9.62
N HIS A 152 -2.39 20.24 -9.25
CA HIS A 152 -1.06 20.61 -9.76
C HIS A 152 -0.08 21.45 -8.89
N GLU A 153 -0.37 21.88 -7.65
CA GLU A 153 0.55 22.82 -6.97
C GLU A 153 1.43 22.25 -5.84
N PHE A 154 1.00 21.22 -5.09
CA PHE A 154 1.85 20.58 -4.07
C PHE A 154 1.51 19.09 -3.93
N TYR A 155 2.39 18.22 -4.43
CA TYR A 155 2.17 16.76 -4.38
C TYR A 155 2.38 16.18 -2.97
N ALA A 156 3.29 16.76 -2.17
CA ALA A 156 3.45 16.36 -0.78
C ALA A 156 2.61 17.28 0.13
N LYS A 157 1.67 16.67 0.87
CA LYS A 157 0.84 17.35 1.87
C LYS A 157 1.48 17.16 3.24
N GLN A 158 1.65 18.27 3.96
CA GLN A 158 2.13 18.23 5.34
C GLN A 158 1.03 17.69 6.25
N SER A 159 1.42 16.81 7.17
CA SER A 159 0.50 16.25 8.16
C SER A 159 1.27 15.91 9.42
N ASP A 160 0.95 16.60 10.51
CA ASP A 160 1.56 16.36 11.82
C ASP A 160 1.52 14.88 12.23
N LEU A 161 0.45 14.17 11.88
CA LEU A 161 0.25 12.76 12.21
C LEU A 161 1.04 11.83 11.28
N PHE A 162 0.93 12.03 9.95
CA PHE A 162 1.58 11.16 8.96
C PHE A 162 3.07 11.46 8.75
N ASP A 163 3.58 12.60 9.23
CA ASP A 163 5.00 12.96 9.14
C ASP A 163 5.83 12.40 10.32
N ASN A 164 5.16 11.96 11.39
CA ASN A 164 5.79 11.42 12.58
C ASN A 164 5.92 9.90 12.52
N SER A 165 7.15 9.41 12.33
CA SER A 165 7.45 7.98 12.16
C SER A 165 7.05 7.10 13.35
N VAL A 166 6.96 7.68 14.55
CA VAL A 166 6.65 6.93 15.79
C VAL A 166 5.21 6.39 15.76
N TYR A 167 4.28 7.14 15.16
CA TYR A 167 2.87 6.79 15.13
C TYR A 167 2.46 5.97 13.91
N ILE A 168 3.35 5.78 12.93
CA ILE A 168 3.02 5.13 11.65
C ILE A 168 2.46 3.72 11.85
N GLU A 169 3.02 2.93 12.75
CA GLU A 169 2.52 1.57 12.96
C GLU A 169 1.08 1.55 13.49
N GLU A 170 0.76 2.41 14.47
CA GLU A 170 -0.60 2.54 15.02
C GLU A 170 -1.57 3.16 14.00
N VAL A 171 -1.11 4.13 13.21
CA VAL A 171 -1.88 4.71 12.11
C VAL A 171 -2.21 3.64 11.07
N CYS A 172 -1.27 2.76 10.72
CA CYS A 172 -1.52 1.65 9.83
C CYS A 172 -2.58 0.69 10.39
N ASP A 173 -2.55 0.38 11.69
CA ASP A 173 -3.58 -0.47 12.31
C ASP A 173 -4.97 0.15 12.16
N VAL A 174 -5.07 1.44 12.45
CA VAL A 174 -6.32 2.21 12.31
C VAL A 174 -6.82 2.20 10.86
N ILE A 175 -5.95 2.45 9.88
CA ILE A 175 -6.32 2.46 8.45
C ILE A 175 -6.79 1.08 8.00
N CYS A 176 -6.08 0.02 8.38
CA CYS A 176 -6.43 -1.35 8.00
C CYS A 176 -7.78 -1.77 8.59
N ILE A 177 -8.07 -1.39 9.83
CA ILE A 177 -9.37 -1.65 10.46
C ILE A 177 -10.46 -0.82 9.78
N ALA A 178 -10.25 0.48 9.59
CA ALA A 178 -11.24 1.35 8.98
C ALA A 178 -11.61 0.92 7.55
N LEU A 179 -10.63 0.57 6.72
CA LEU A 179 -10.87 0.05 5.36
C LEU A 179 -11.76 -1.18 5.34
N ALA A 180 -11.66 -2.00 6.38
CA ALA A 180 -12.27 -3.30 6.37
C ALA A 180 -13.59 -3.38 7.16
N GLU A 181 -13.83 -2.43 8.06
CA GLU A 181 -15.10 -2.24 8.76
C GLU A 181 -16.00 -1.17 8.11
N LEU A 182 -15.46 -0.30 7.25
CA LEU A 182 -16.21 0.74 6.52
C LEU A 182 -16.12 0.59 4.98
N PRO A 183 -16.36 -0.60 4.39
CA PRO A 183 -16.18 -0.84 2.95
C PRO A 183 -17.20 -0.09 2.07
N SER A 184 -18.32 0.39 2.64
CA SER A 184 -19.33 1.18 1.94
C SER A 184 -18.92 2.64 1.71
N ILE A 185 -17.90 3.12 2.45
CA ILE A 185 -17.49 4.53 2.47
C ILE A 185 -16.06 4.71 1.97
N LEU A 186 -15.17 3.77 2.32
CA LEU A 186 -13.75 3.86 2.02
C LEU A 186 -13.39 2.84 0.93
N SER A 187 -12.85 3.34 -0.18
CA SER A 187 -12.21 2.49 -1.18
C SER A 187 -10.71 2.39 -0.90
N ILE A 188 -10.16 1.19 -1.05
CA ILE A 188 -8.71 0.98 -0.94
C ILE A 188 -7.93 1.80 -1.98
N THR A 189 -8.48 1.96 -3.19
CA THR A 189 -7.84 2.75 -4.25
C THR A 189 -7.76 4.22 -3.88
N ASP A 190 -8.81 4.78 -3.28
CA ASP A 190 -8.88 6.19 -2.89
C ASP A 190 -7.95 6.48 -1.71
N ILE A 191 -7.89 5.55 -0.74
CA ILE A 191 -6.93 5.62 0.36
C ILE A 191 -5.50 5.55 -0.17
N VAL A 192 -5.20 4.64 -1.10
CA VAL A 192 -3.85 4.55 -1.70
C VAL A 192 -3.49 5.84 -2.42
N GLU A 193 -4.39 6.41 -3.23
CA GLU A 193 -4.12 7.67 -3.93
C GLU A 193 -3.88 8.82 -2.94
N THR A 194 -4.65 8.87 -1.85
CA THR A 194 -4.45 9.83 -0.76
C THR A 194 -3.08 9.64 -0.09
N LEU A 195 -2.70 8.40 0.20
CA LEU A 195 -1.42 8.08 0.86
C LEU A 195 -0.20 8.40 -0.01
N LEU A 196 -0.31 8.42 -1.33
CA LEU A 196 0.80 8.85 -2.21
C LEU A 196 1.23 10.31 -1.94
N HIS A 197 0.39 11.11 -1.29
CA HIS A 197 0.66 12.51 -1.00
C HIS A 197 1.29 12.73 0.40
N VAL A 198 1.47 11.68 1.21
CA VAL A 198 2.12 11.79 2.53
C VAL A 198 3.53 11.22 2.54
N LYS A 199 4.39 11.73 3.42
CA LYS A 199 5.83 11.41 3.49
C LYS A 199 6.13 9.90 3.59
N HIS A 200 5.39 9.19 4.44
CA HIS A 200 5.55 7.74 4.67
C HIS A 200 4.58 6.89 3.82
N GLY A 201 3.89 7.49 2.85
CA GLY A 201 2.85 6.89 2.03
C GLY A 201 3.19 5.52 1.44
N PRO A 202 4.30 5.39 0.67
CA PRO A 202 4.72 4.11 0.09
C PRO A 202 4.86 2.97 1.11
N GLN A 203 5.31 3.27 2.33
CA GLN A 203 5.48 2.29 3.40
C GLN A 203 4.13 1.88 4.00
N ILE A 204 3.24 2.85 4.23
CA ILE A 204 1.87 2.62 4.72
C ILE A 204 1.07 1.80 3.69
N ILE A 205 1.21 2.10 2.39
CA ILE A 205 0.57 1.33 1.31
C ILE A 205 0.97 -0.15 1.39
N CYS A 206 2.25 -0.47 1.64
CA CYS A 206 2.67 -1.87 1.81
C CYS A 206 1.96 -2.55 2.99
N TRP A 207 1.78 -1.86 4.12
CA TRP A 207 1.03 -2.39 5.26
C TRP A 207 -0.43 -2.63 4.93
N VAL A 208 -1.09 -1.65 4.29
CA VAL A 208 -2.49 -1.76 3.87
C VAL A 208 -2.69 -2.97 2.96
N ILE A 209 -1.83 -3.15 1.95
CA ILE A 209 -1.93 -4.28 1.02
C ILE A 209 -1.55 -5.60 1.68
N ALA A 210 -0.63 -5.62 2.65
CA ALA A 210 -0.33 -6.83 3.42
C ALA A 210 -1.53 -7.33 4.25
N ASN A 211 -2.41 -6.42 4.68
CA ASN A 211 -3.66 -6.77 5.38
C ASN A 211 -4.82 -7.14 4.44
N SER A 212 -4.72 -6.77 3.15
CA SER A 212 -5.68 -7.13 2.10
C SER A 212 -4.95 -7.68 0.87
N PRO A 213 -4.38 -8.89 0.91
CA PRO A 213 -3.54 -9.40 -0.19
C PRO A 213 -4.27 -9.52 -1.54
N ASP A 214 -5.59 -9.72 -1.52
CA ASP A 214 -6.41 -9.89 -2.73
C ASP A 214 -6.48 -8.62 -3.60
N SER A 215 -6.37 -7.43 -2.98
CA SER A 215 -6.41 -6.15 -3.69
C SER A 215 -5.07 -5.76 -4.33
N PHE A 216 -4.02 -6.58 -4.19
CA PHE A 216 -2.68 -6.26 -4.69
C PHE A 216 -2.69 -5.85 -6.18
N LYS A 217 -3.34 -6.65 -7.03
CA LYS A 217 -3.37 -6.42 -8.48
C LYS A 217 -4.17 -5.18 -8.83
N GLU A 218 -5.34 -5.02 -8.21
CA GLU A 218 -6.21 -3.86 -8.40
C GLU A 218 -5.47 -2.56 -8.07
N VAL A 219 -4.81 -2.53 -6.91
CA VAL A 219 -4.08 -1.34 -6.45
C VAL A 219 -2.87 -1.05 -7.34
N CYS A 220 -2.09 -2.06 -7.72
CA CYS A 220 -0.97 -1.84 -8.64
C CYS A 220 -1.46 -1.31 -9.99
N THR A 221 -2.53 -1.89 -10.55
CA THR A 221 -3.14 -1.40 -11.79
C THR A 221 -3.65 0.03 -11.63
N HIS A 222 -4.27 0.39 -10.50
CA HIS A 222 -4.75 1.73 -10.22
C HIS A 222 -3.60 2.75 -10.19
N ILE A 223 -2.51 2.48 -9.46
CA ILE A 223 -1.35 3.38 -9.38
C ILE A 223 -0.74 3.58 -10.78
N ILE A 224 -0.59 2.51 -11.57
CA ILE A 224 -0.05 2.61 -12.95
C ILE A 224 -1.02 3.40 -13.84
N ALA A 225 -2.32 3.14 -13.74
CA ALA A 225 -3.34 3.82 -14.54
C ALA A 225 -3.46 5.32 -14.22
N ASN A 226 -3.03 5.76 -13.03
CA ASN A 226 -2.93 7.17 -12.63
C ASN A 226 -1.51 7.74 -12.74
N GLY A 227 -0.51 6.92 -13.06
CA GLY A 227 0.86 7.34 -13.34
C GLY A 227 0.95 8.21 -14.59
N GLU A 228 1.84 9.19 -14.63
CA GLU A 228 1.96 10.05 -15.80
C GLU A 228 2.63 9.29 -16.96
N ARG A 229 2.38 9.74 -18.20
CA ARG A 229 3.11 9.17 -19.35
C ARG A 229 4.58 9.63 -19.40
N GLN A 230 4.95 10.66 -18.63
CA GLN A 230 6.24 11.34 -18.65
C GLN A 230 6.76 11.60 -17.21
N GLU A 231 7.09 10.54 -16.48
CA GLU A 231 7.27 10.58 -15.02
C GLU A 231 8.61 11.16 -14.50
N GLU A 232 9.61 11.35 -15.36
CA GLU A 232 11.01 11.49 -14.92
C GLU A 232 11.30 12.79 -14.12
N GLU A 233 10.48 13.83 -14.29
CA GLU A 233 10.69 15.13 -13.64
C GLU A 233 9.70 15.44 -12.50
N ASN A 234 8.54 14.78 -12.43
CA ASN A 234 7.52 15.08 -11.42
C ASN A 234 7.73 14.27 -10.14
N THR A 235 7.73 14.93 -8.98
CA THR A 235 7.77 14.32 -7.64
C THR A 235 6.73 13.21 -7.48
N GLY A 236 5.53 13.39 -8.04
CA GLY A 236 4.47 12.39 -7.96
C GLY A 236 4.79 11.09 -8.69
N GLY A 237 5.42 11.17 -9.87
CA GLY A 237 5.89 10.00 -10.63
C GLY A 237 6.91 9.19 -9.82
N ARG A 238 7.86 9.87 -9.16
CA ARG A 238 8.87 9.22 -8.30
C ARG A 238 8.25 8.49 -7.11
N ILE A 239 7.26 9.09 -6.45
CA ILE A 239 6.59 8.47 -5.30
C ILE A 239 5.77 7.25 -5.74
N ARG A 240 5.03 7.34 -6.85
CA ARG A 240 4.29 6.20 -7.43
C ARG A 240 5.23 5.06 -7.81
N MET A 241 6.34 5.37 -8.49
CA MET A 241 7.36 4.39 -8.83
C MET A 241 7.95 3.72 -7.58
N LYS A 242 8.23 4.50 -6.53
CA LYS A 242 8.71 4.00 -5.24
C LYS A 242 7.68 3.07 -4.58
N ALA A 243 6.41 3.45 -4.55
CA ALA A 243 5.34 2.61 -3.99
C ALA A 243 5.20 1.28 -4.75
N LEU A 244 5.21 1.31 -6.07
CA LEU A 244 5.13 0.10 -6.91
C LEU A 244 6.36 -0.80 -6.78
N SER A 245 7.56 -0.22 -6.67
CA SER A 245 8.79 -0.98 -6.38
C SER A 245 8.70 -1.68 -5.03
N LEU A 246 8.29 -0.99 -3.96
CA LEU A 246 8.11 -1.62 -2.64
C LEU A 246 7.05 -2.73 -2.65
N LEU A 247 5.93 -2.52 -3.35
CA LEU A 247 4.89 -3.55 -3.52
C LEU A 247 5.43 -4.77 -4.29
N CYS A 248 6.21 -4.57 -5.35
CA CYS A 248 6.83 -5.68 -6.10
C CYS A 248 7.91 -6.39 -5.28
N GLN A 249 8.68 -5.66 -4.47
CA GLN A 249 9.61 -6.26 -3.50
C GLN A 249 8.87 -7.10 -2.45
N MET A 250 7.72 -6.63 -1.96
CA MET A 250 6.85 -7.39 -1.06
C MET A 250 6.26 -8.64 -1.74
N ASN A 251 5.99 -8.59 -3.05
CA ASN A 251 5.44 -9.70 -3.81
C ASN A 251 6.22 -9.98 -5.12
N PRO A 252 7.42 -10.62 -5.04
CA PRO A 252 8.30 -10.76 -6.19
C PRO A 252 7.75 -11.59 -7.34
N VAL A 253 6.76 -12.45 -7.09
CA VAL A 253 6.15 -13.24 -8.18
C VAL A 253 5.34 -12.37 -9.16
N GLN A 254 5.06 -11.10 -8.82
CA GLN A 254 4.30 -10.19 -9.66
C GLN A 254 5.17 -9.23 -10.50
N PHE A 255 6.50 -9.22 -10.37
CA PHE A 255 7.39 -8.30 -11.12
C PHE A 255 7.06 -8.25 -12.63
N LEU A 256 7.02 -9.41 -13.28
CA LEU A 256 6.76 -9.50 -14.72
C LEU A 256 5.32 -9.12 -15.09
N ALA A 257 4.35 -9.41 -14.22
CA ALA A 257 2.95 -9.06 -14.42
C ALA A 257 2.74 -7.53 -14.34
N ILE A 258 3.38 -6.88 -13.36
CA ILE A 258 3.33 -5.42 -13.22
C ILE A 258 4.09 -4.74 -14.36
N ARG A 259 5.26 -5.27 -14.76
CA ARG A 259 5.98 -4.84 -15.97
C ARG A 259 5.07 -4.88 -17.20
N ALA A 260 4.37 -5.98 -17.43
CA ALA A 260 3.45 -6.11 -18.55
C ALA A 260 2.31 -5.08 -18.48
N LYS A 261 1.80 -4.77 -17.29
CA LYS A 261 0.77 -3.73 -17.10
C LYS A 261 1.26 -2.32 -17.44
N CYS A 262 2.51 -1.97 -17.13
CA CYS A 262 3.10 -0.69 -17.57
C CYS A 262 3.08 -0.56 -19.10
N VAL A 263 3.44 -1.63 -19.82
CA VAL A 263 3.46 -1.67 -21.29
C VAL A 263 2.03 -1.60 -21.86
N GLU A 264 1.11 -2.40 -21.32
CA GLU A 264 -0.31 -2.42 -21.70
C GLU A 264 -0.94 -1.03 -21.59
N LEU A 265 -0.66 -0.31 -20.50
CA LEU A 265 -1.20 1.03 -20.27
C LEU A 265 -0.37 2.15 -20.91
N CYS A 266 0.80 1.83 -21.46
CA CYS A 266 1.79 2.79 -21.95
C CYS A 266 2.07 3.90 -20.92
N ARG A 267 2.31 3.50 -19.66
CA ARG A 267 2.58 4.37 -18.52
C ARG A 267 3.76 3.84 -17.72
N MET A 268 4.46 4.74 -17.03
CA MET A 268 5.61 4.39 -16.18
C MET A 268 6.73 3.59 -16.88
N PRO A 269 7.31 4.10 -17.98
CA PRO A 269 8.37 3.39 -18.71
C PRO A 269 9.62 3.15 -17.86
N ALA A 270 9.98 4.11 -16.98
CA ALA A 270 11.08 3.97 -16.03
C ALA A 270 10.86 2.77 -15.09
N LEU A 271 9.64 2.64 -14.54
CA LEU A 271 9.28 1.51 -13.69
C LEU A 271 9.39 0.18 -14.46
N ALA A 272 8.91 0.11 -15.70
CA ALA A 272 8.99 -1.13 -16.50
C ALA A 272 10.44 -1.61 -16.68
N ILE A 273 11.38 -0.69 -16.87
CA ILE A 273 12.82 -1.00 -16.93
C ILE A 273 13.36 -1.38 -15.55
N LEU A 274 13.03 -0.62 -14.50
CA LEU A 274 13.44 -0.90 -13.13
C LEU A 274 13.04 -2.32 -12.70
N LEU A 275 11.77 -2.68 -12.88
CA LEU A 275 11.24 -4.01 -12.54
C LEU A 275 11.92 -5.13 -13.33
N SER A 276 12.33 -4.87 -14.57
CA SER A 276 13.08 -5.85 -15.39
C SER A 276 14.49 -6.09 -14.84
N LEU A 277 15.14 -5.04 -14.32
CA LEU A 277 16.46 -5.14 -13.70
C LEU A 277 16.37 -5.79 -12.31
N GLU A 278 15.40 -5.39 -11.48
CA GLU A 278 15.18 -5.95 -10.14
C GLU A 278 14.79 -7.44 -10.21
N HIS A 279 13.90 -7.82 -11.15
CA HIS A 279 13.53 -9.23 -11.34
C HIS A 279 14.75 -10.11 -11.61
N ARG A 280 15.69 -9.62 -12.43
CA ARG A 280 16.95 -10.32 -12.71
C ARG A 280 17.81 -10.46 -11.47
N GLN A 281 17.99 -9.40 -10.69
CA GLN A 281 18.78 -9.45 -9.46
C GLN A 281 18.22 -10.48 -8.48
N ILE A 282 16.90 -10.51 -8.29
CA ILE A 282 16.22 -11.46 -7.40
C ILE A 282 16.32 -12.90 -7.94
N ALA A 283 16.28 -13.08 -9.27
CA ALA A 283 16.51 -14.38 -9.90
C ALA A 283 17.95 -14.88 -9.70
N ASP A 284 18.94 -14.00 -9.88
CA ASP A 284 20.37 -14.31 -9.67
C ASP A 284 20.67 -14.63 -8.18
N GLU A 285 19.95 -14.02 -7.24
CA GLU A 285 20.05 -14.30 -5.79
C GLU A 285 19.29 -15.57 -5.35
N GLY A 286 18.54 -16.24 -6.24
CA GLY A 286 17.82 -17.48 -5.94
C GLY A 286 16.64 -17.30 -4.96
N ILE A 287 16.11 -16.08 -4.83
CA ILE A 287 15.02 -15.73 -3.90
C ILE A 287 13.65 -16.15 -4.47
N LEU A 288 13.54 -16.31 -5.79
CA LEU A 288 12.31 -16.80 -6.43
C LEU A 288 12.09 -18.29 -6.13
N PRO A 289 10.83 -18.73 -5.93
CA PRO A 289 10.54 -20.13 -5.69
C PRO A 289 10.91 -20.99 -6.91
N LYS A 290 11.71 -22.04 -6.68
CA LYS A 290 12.02 -23.10 -7.65
C LYS A 290 10.72 -23.65 -8.25
N GLY A 291 10.47 -23.36 -9.54
CA GLY A 291 9.24 -23.72 -10.25
C GLY A 291 8.52 -22.55 -10.93
N VAL A 292 8.86 -21.29 -10.58
CA VAL A 292 8.50 -20.08 -11.36
C VAL A 292 9.64 -19.67 -12.30
N GLU A 293 10.80 -20.31 -12.16
CA GLU A 293 11.87 -20.31 -13.15
C GLU A 293 11.37 -21.01 -14.41
N ASP A 294 10.79 -20.23 -15.33
CA ASP A 294 10.79 -20.66 -16.70
C ASP A 294 12.27 -20.89 -17.07
N ARG A 295 12.61 -22.12 -17.46
CA ARG A 295 13.99 -22.62 -17.65
C ARG A 295 14.74 -21.93 -18.81
N SER A 296 14.28 -20.76 -19.24
CA SER A 296 14.81 -19.93 -20.33
C SER A 296 15.40 -18.59 -19.85
N VAL A 297 15.34 -18.26 -18.55
CA VAL A 297 15.79 -16.95 -18.02
C VAL A 297 17.27 -16.92 -17.61
N ALA A 298 17.98 -18.06 -17.73
CA ALA A 298 19.44 -18.04 -17.63
C ALA A 298 20.02 -17.34 -18.87
N GLU A 299 20.89 -16.35 -18.63
CA GLU A 299 21.71 -15.63 -19.60
C GLU A 299 21.05 -14.41 -20.25
N GLY A 300 21.20 -13.21 -19.64
CA GLY A 300 21.39 -11.96 -20.40
C GLY A 300 20.20 -11.40 -21.21
N SER A 301 19.22 -12.23 -21.53
CA SER A 301 18.41 -12.14 -22.75
C SER A 301 17.05 -11.53 -22.46
N ASP A 302 16.44 -11.74 -21.29
CA ASP A 302 15.08 -11.21 -21.03
C ASP A 302 15.04 -9.67 -21.08
N VAL A 303 15.98 -8.97 -20.43
CA VAL A 303 15.98 -7.49 -20.45
C VAL A 303 16.28 -6.96 -21.86
N VAL A 304 17.25 -7.56 -22.56
CA VAL A 304 17.61 -7.13 -23.92
C VAL A 304 16.45 -7.43 -24.88
N ALA A 305 15.88 -8.63 -24.84
CA ALA A 305 14.73 -9.03 -25.65
C ALA A 305 13.50 -8.17 -25.34
N PHE A 306 13.25 -7.84 -24.07
CA PHE A 306 12.17 -6.94 -23.66
C PHE A 306 12.36 -5.55 -24.26
N VAL A 307 13.52 -4.92 -24.07
CA VAL A 307 13.80 -3.58 -24.59
C VAL A 307 13.82 -3.57 -26.13
N SER A 308 14.40 -4.60 -26.76
CA SER A 308 14.33 -4.78 -28.22
C SER A 308 12.89 -4.92 -28.69
N GLY A 309 12.04 -5.64 -27.97
CA GLY A 309 10.61 -5.76 -28.23
C GLY A 309 9.87 -4.42 -28.13
N LEU A 310 10.21 -3.58 -27.15
CA LEU A 310 9.63 -2.24 -27.02
C LEU A 310 10.03 -1.31 -28.17
N LEU A 311 11.25 -1.43 -28.69
CA LEU A 311 11.78 -0.56 -29.74
C LEU A 311 11.46 -1.03 -31.17
N LEU A 312 11.45 -2.35 -31.40
CA LEU A 312 11.35 -2.98 -32.71
C LEU A 312 10.06 -3.79 -32.90
N GLY A 313 9.24 -3.94 -31.85
CA GLY A 313 7.98 -4.69 -31.92
C GLY A 313 6.98 -4.04 -32.86
N ASN A 314 5.92 -4.77 -33.23
CA ASN A 314 4.95 -4.32 -34.25
C ASN A 314 3.97 -3.23 -33.75
N ASP A 315 3.81 -3.07 -32.44
CA ASP A 315 2.90 -2.08 -31.85
C ASP A 315 3.47 -0.66 -31.91
N GLN A 316 2.86 0.19 -32.76
CA GLN A 316 3.28 1.57 -32.96
C GLN A 316 3.09 2.45 -31.72
N GLN A 317 2.06 2.19 -30.91
CA GLN A 317 1.77 2.95 -29.69
C GLN A 317 2.87 2.71 -28.66
N VAL A 318 3.21 1.44 -28.41
CA VAL A 318 4.26 1.05 -27.46
C VAL A 318 5.62 1.61 -27.91
N ARG A 319 5.96 1.48 -29.20
CA ARG A 319 7.21 2.05 -29.75
C ARG A 319 7.30 3.56 -29.52
N ASN A 320 6.23 4.30 -29.83
CA ASN A 320 6.22 5.76 -29.68
C ASN A 320 6.34 6.19 -28.21
N TRP A 321 5.60 5.52 -27.33
CA TRP A 321 5.67 5.76 -25.89
C TRP A 321 7.09 5.57 -25.35
N PHE A 322 7.72 4.44 -25.66
CA PHE A 322 9.07 4.15 -25.17
C PHE A 322 10.14 5.01 -25.86
N ALA A 323 9.98 5.35 -27.14
CA ALA A 323 10.88 6.26 -27.82
C ALA A 323 10.85 7.68 -27.23
N MET A 324 9.68 8.17 -26.79
CA MET A 324 9.59 9.45 -26.08
C MET A 324 10.36 9.42 -24.75
N PHE A 325 10.25 8.33 -24.00
CA PHE A 325 11.00 8.12 -22.77
C PHE A 325 12.52 8.19 -23.01
N VAL A 326 13.04 7.43 -23.98
CA VAL A 326 14.48 7.46 -24.32
C VAL A 326 14.95 8.85 -24.78
N ARG A 327 14.13 9.57 -25.56
CA ARG A 327 14.46 10.93 -26.01
C ARG A 327 14.47 11.96 -24.88
N ASN A 328 13.60 11.81 -23.89
CA ASN A 328 13.55 12.72 -22.75
C ASN A 328 14.72 12.49 -21.80
N GLY A 329 15.10 11.23 -21.54
CA GLY A 329 16.26 10.91 -20.69
C GLY A 329 17.64 11.24 -21.30
N GLN A 330 17.71 11.64 -22.57
CA GLN A 330 18.94 12.12 -23.24
C GLN A 330 19.16 13.63 -23.12
N LYS A 331 18.18 14.37 -22.60
CA LYS A 331 18.29 15.81 -22.32
C LYS A 331 18.91 16.03 -20.94
#